data_AF-A0A0C3N431-F1
#
_entry.id   AF-A0A0C3N431-F1
#
_cell.length_a   1.000
_cell.length_b   1.000
_cell.length_c   1.000
_cell.angle_alpha   90.00
_cell.angle_beta   90.00
_cell.angle_gamma   90.00
#
_symmetry.space_group_name_H-M   'P 1'
#
loop_
_entity.id
_entity.type
_entity.pdbx_description
1 polymer ?
#
loop_
_entity_poly.entity_id
_entity_poly.type
_entity_poly.pdbx_seq_one_letter_code
_entity_poly.pdbx_strand_id
1 'polypeptide(L)'
;MSNDQNAQDPLEFVRGMWNQMGFSLPGMVTPTLDVDELDKRITDMRAVEGWLKMNLNMLQMSIQGLEMQRAALAAVKAMSQQAQQAGEGGGATEPGANPFAAAAAMWPWNLMGAQAAATPAPATPAEAKEGARGTRRKPATDK
;
A
#
# COMPACT_ATOMS: atom_id res chain seq x y z
N MET A 1 26.83 50.39 6.55
CA MET A 1 25.87 49.46 7.16
C MET A 1 24.67 49.49 6.24
N SER A 2 24.66 48.82 5.10
CA SER A 2 24.87 47.38 4.85
C SER A 2 23.91 46.55 5.69
N ASN A 3 22.95 45.95 4.99
CA ASN A 3 22.16 44.74 5.27
C ASN A 3 20.65 44.98 5.21
N ASP A 4 19.95 43.96 4.68
CA ASP A 4 18.47 43.77 4.66
C ASP A 4 17.69 44.09 3.37
N GLN A 5 18.35 43.98 2.21
CA GLN A 5 17.66 43.78 0.92
C GLN A 5 17.91 42.38 0.33
N ASN A 6 18.19 41.40 1.21
CA ASN A 6 18.38 39.99 0.89
C ASN A 6 17.19 39.15 1.39
N ALA A 7 15.97 39.67 1.22
CA ALA A 7 14.79 38.82 1.16
C ALA A 7 14.67 38.37 -0.30
N GLN A 8 15.60 37.51 -0.71
CA GLN A 8 15.66 36.96 -2.06
C GLN A 8 14.32 36.31 -2.38
N ASP A 9 13.68 36.87 -3.40
CA ASP A 9 12.41 36.45 -3.93
C ASP A 9 12.44 34.92 -4.15
N PRO A 10 11.55 34.11 -3.55
CA PRO A 10 11.55 32.66 -3.74
C PRO A 10 11.45 32.27 -5.23
N LEU A 11 10.94 33.18 -6.07
CA LEU A 11 10.92 33.07 -7.52
C LEU A 11 12.31 33.20 -8.14
N GLU A 12 13.21 34.02 -7.59
CA GLU A 12 14.61 34.13 -8.04
C GLU A 12 15.43 32.91 -7.64
N PHE A 13 15.16 32.30 -6.49
CA PHE A 13 15.75 31.00 -6.13
C PHE A 13 15.33 29.89 -7.10
N VAL A 14 14.03 29.81 -7.42
CA VAL A 14 13.50 28.84 -8.39
C VAL A 14 14.07 29.12 -9.79
N ARG A 15 14.14 30.39 -10.19
CA ARG A 15 14.74 30.82 -11.46
C ARG A 15 16.23 30.48 -11.54
N GLY A 16 16.96 30.68 -10.44
CA GLY A 16 18.36 30.29 -10.32
C GLY A 16 18.56 28.79 -10.43
N MET A 17 17.69 28.00 -9.79
CA MET A 17 17.72 26.53 -9.87
C MET A 17 17.36 26.03 -11.28
N TRP A 18 16.40 26.67 -11.95
CA TRP A 18 16.00 26.35 -13.32
C TRP A 18 17.08 26.67 -14.35
N ASN A 19 17.76 27.81 -14.18
CA ASN A 19 18.92 28.19 -14.99
C ASN A 19 20.13 27.29 -14.72
N GLN A 20 20.36 26.89 -13.47
CA GLN A 20 21.45 25.98 -13.09
C GLN A 20 21.24 24.54 -13.61
N MET A 21 19.98 24.12 -13.80
CA MET A 21 19.62 22.86 -14.47
C MET A 21 19.82 22.89 -16.00
N GLY A 22 20.32 24.00 -16.57
CA GLY A 22 20.71 24.08 -17.98
C GLY A 22 19.58 24.40 -18.95
N PHE A 23 18.40 24.81 -18.47
CA PHE A 23 17.26 25.19 -19.32
C PHE A 23 17.30 26.65 -19.78
N SER A 24 18.45 27.08 -20.30
CA SER A 24 18.61 28.39 -20.95
C SER A 24 17.97 28.36 -22.35
N LEU A 25 16.80 28.97 -22.53
CA LEU A 25 16.25 29.33 -23.84
C LEU A 25 16.34 30.86 -23.96
N PRO A 26 16.77 31.49 -25.07
CA PRO A 26 16.74 31.01 -26.46
C PRO A 26 18.04 31.28 -27.27
N GLY A 27 18.43 30.34 -28.13
CA GLY A 27 19.53 30.54 -29.10
C GLY A 27 20.47 29.36 -29.34
N MET A 28 20.30 28.23 -28.65
CA MET A 28 21.17 27.06 -28.82
C MET A 28 20.35 25.78 -28.79
N VAL A 29 20.03 25.30 -29.99
CA VAL A 29 20.13 23.92 -30.48
C VAL A 29 19.18 23.89 -31.68
N THR A 30 19.72 23.72 -32.88
CA THR A 30 18.92 23.06 -33.92
C THR A 30 18.37 21.79 -33.28
N PRO A 31 17.04 21.64 -33.12
CA PRO A 31 16.49 20.37 -32.68
C PRO A 31 17.06 19.34 -33.62
N THR A 32 17.81 18.37 -33.11
CA THR A 32 18.20 17.22 -33.90
C THR A 32 16.89 16.62 -34.38
N LEU A 33 16.58 16.82 -35.66
CA LEU A 33 15.42 16.22 -36.36
C LEU A 33 15.69 14.73 -36.59
N ASP A 34 16.30 14.08 -35.60
CA ASP A 34 16.61 12.68 -35.60
C ASP A 34 15.43 11.96 -34.93
N VAL A 35 14.60 11.36 -35.77
CA VAL A 35 13.41 10.62 -35.34
C VAL A 35 13.79 9.49 -34.38
N ASP A 36 14.98 8.88 -34.54
CA ASP A 36 15.44 7.80 -33.68
C ASP A 36 15.74 8.31 -32.25
N GLU A 37 16.29 9.51 -32.11
CA GLU A 37 16.48 10.15 -30.80
C GLU A 37 15.14 10.49 -30.15
N LEU A 38 14.18 11.00 -30.93
CA LEU A 38 12.82 11.26 -30.45
C LEU A 38 12.14 9.98 -29.97
N ASP A 39 12.25 8.87 -30.71
CA ASP A 39 11.67 7.58 -30.31
C ASP A 39 12.29 7.03 -29.03
N LYS A 40 13.61 7.21 -28.85
CA LYS A 40 14.29 6.86 -27.60
C LYS A 40 13.79 7.72 -26.43
N ARG A 41 13.67 9.03 -26.61
CA ARG A 41 13.14 9.94 -25.59
C ARG A 41 11.69 9.63 -25.26
N ILE A 42 10.87 9.32 -26.25
CA ILE A 42 9.49 8.88 -26.05
C ILE A 42 9.46 7.61 -25.21
N THR A 43 10.29 6.61 -25.53
CA THR A 43 10.35 5.34 -24.79
C THR A 43 10.75 5.56 -23.33
N ASP A 44 11.77 6.38 -23.08
CA ASP A 44 12.21 6.71 -21.73
C ASP A 44 11.12 7.44 -20.94
N MET A 45 10.48 8.44 -21.55
CA MET A 45 9.37 9.17 -20.93
C MET A 45 8.15 8.28 -20.66
N ARG A 46 7.89 7.26 -21.49
CA ARG A 46 6.85 6.25 -21.22
C ARG A 46 7.20 5.36 -20.04
N ALA A 47 8.48 4.99 -19.88
CA ALA A 47 8.92 4.23 -18.71
C ALA A 47 8.75 5.06 -17.43
N VAL A 48 9.15 6.34 -17.45
CA VAL A 48 8.93 7.29 -16.35
C VAL A 48 7.44 7.45 -16.05
N GLU A 49 6.61 7.62 -17.07
CA GLU A 49 5.14 7.69 -16.92
C GLU A 49 4.59 6.42 -16.22
N GLY A 50 5.06 5.24 -16.61
CA GLY A 50 4.68 3.97 -15.99
C GLY A 50 5.05 3.90 -14.50
N TRP A 51 6.27 4.32 -14.16
CA TRP A 51 6.72 4.34 -12.76
C TRP A 51 5.93 5.33 -11.90
N LEU A 52 5.63 6.52 -12.43
CA LEU A 52 4.82 7.51 -11.73
C LEU A 52 3.38 7.03 -11.50
N LYS A 53 2.79 6.32 -12.47
CA LYS A 53 1.46 5.69 -12.27
C LYS A 53 1.49 4.63 -11.17
N MET A 54 2.54 3.82 -11.11
CA MET A 54 2.71 2.85 -10.03
C MET A 54 2.83 3.54 -8.66
N ASN A 55 3.61 4.64 -8.58
CA ASN A 55 3.73 5.44 -7.36
C ASN A 55 2.37 6.02 -6.92
N LEU A 56 1.62 6.59 -7.86
CA LEU A 56 0.28 7.12 -7.60
C LEU A 56 -0.67 6.04 -7.06
N ASN A 57 -0.68 4.86 -7.67
CA ASN A 57 -1.53 3.75 -7.23
C ASN A 57 -1.19 3.33 -5.79
N MET A 58 0.10 3.22 -5.46
CA MET A 58 0.54 2.89 -4.09
C MET A 58 0.14 3.95 -3.06
N LEU A 59 0.26 5.23 -3.43
CA LEU A 59 -0.18 6.33 -2.57
C LEU A 59 -1.69 6.29 -2.33
N GLN A 60 -2.49 6.07 -3.38
CA GLN A 60 -3.94 5.94 -3.27
C GLN A 60 -4.36 4.77 -2.36
N MET A 61 -3.71 3.60 -2.49
CA MET A 61 -3.93 2.47 -1.60
C MET A 61 -3.58 2.80 -0.14
N SER A 62 -2.49 3.55 0.08
CA SER A 62 -2.08 3.97 1.43
C SER A 62 -3.09 4.93 2.07
N ILE A 63 -3.62 5.87 1.28
CA ILE A 63 -4.68 6.79 1.72
C ILE A 63 -5.94 6.01 2.12
N GLN A 64 -6.40 5.09 1.26
CA GLN A 64 -7.57 4.25 1.58
C GLN A 64 -7.37 3.42 2.85
N GLY A 65 -6.15 2.89 3.05
CA GLY A 65 -5.78 2.20 4.28
C GLY A 65 -5.91 3.09 5.52
N LEU A 66 -5.40 4.32 5.46
CA LEU A 66 -5.51 5.30 6.54
C LEU A 66 -6.95 5.76 6.79
N GLU A 67 -7.74 5.94 5.73
CA GLU A 67 -9.17 6.28 5.84
C GLU A 67 -9.96 5.17 6.54
N MET A 68 -9.67 3.91 6.23
CA MET A 68 -10.26 2.77 6.93
C MET A 68 -9.84 2.72 8.41
N GLN A 69 -8.56 2.99 8.71
CA GLN A 69 -8.08 3.09 10.10
C GLN A 69 -8.78 4.22 10.87
N ARG A 70 -8.95 5.38 10.24
CA ARG A 70 -9.67 6.51 10.82
C ARG A 70 -11.13 6.16 11.10
N ALA A 71 -11.81 5.51 10.16
CA ALA A 71 -13.19 5.07 10.34
C ALA A 71 -13.32 4.08 11.51
N ALA A 72 -12.39 3.13 11.64
CA ALA A 72 -12.36 2.20 12.75
C ALA A 72 -12.16 2.90 14.11
N LEU A 73 -11.23 3.86 14.20
CA LEU A 73 -11.03 4.66 15.41
C LEU A 73 -12.26 5.51 15.76
N ALA A 74 -12.92 6.09 14.76
CA ALA A 74 -14.16 6.85 14.97
C ALA A 74 -15.27 5.96 15.55
N ALA A 75 -15.42 4.72 15.07
CA ALA A 75 -16.38 3.76 15.60
C ALA A 75 -16.08 3.37 17.06
N VAL A 76 -14.81 3.11 17.40
CA VAL A 76 -14.39 2.83 18.80
C VAL A 76 -14.70 4.02 19.70
N LYS A 77 -14.41 5.25 19.24
CA LYS A 77 -14.73 6.46 20.00
C LYS A 77 -16.23 6.62 20.23
N ALA A 78 -17.05 6.41 19.20
CA ALA A 78 -18.51 6.46 19.33
C ALA A 78 -19.03 5.42 20.33
N MET A 79 -18.52 4.18 20.28
CA MET A 79 -18.87 3.13 21.24
C MET A 79 -18.46 3.48 22.67
N SER A 80 -17.26 4.05 22.86
CA SER A 80 -16.82 4.49 24.18
C SER A 80 -17.70 5.61 24.76
N GLN A 81 -18.16 6.55 23.92
CA GLN A 81 -19.07 7.61 24.33
C GLN A 81 -20.45 7.07 24.70
N GLN A 82 -20.96 6.10 23.93
CA GLN A 82 -22.22 5.43 24.23
C GLN A 82 -22.14 4.64 25.54
N ALA A 83 -21.02 3.94 25.80
CA ALA A 83 -20.81 3.21 27.05
C ALA A 83 -20.71 4.16 28.26
N GLN A 84 -20.08 5.33 28.10
CA GLN A 84 -20.04 6.37 29.13
C GLN A 84 -21.44 6.92 29.44
N GLN A 85 -22.24 7.23 28.42
CA GLN A 85 -23.62 7.69 28.60
C GLN A 85 -24.53 6.61 29.21
N ALA A 86 -24.32 5.33 28.86
CA ALA A 86 -25.02 4.21 29.48
C ALA A 86 -24.61 3.98 30.95
N GLY A 87 -23.39 4.39 31.34
CA GLY A 87 -22.95 4.38 32.75
C GLY A 87 -23.60 5.46 33.62
N GLU A 88 -24.11 6.54 33.00
CA GLU A 88 -24.84 7.61 33.70
C GLU A 88 -26.36 7.34 33.76
N GLY A 89 -26.88 6.39 32.97
CA GLY A 89 -28.27 5.93 32.96
C GLY A 89 -28.41 4.49 33.46
N GLY A 90 -28.53 4.33 34.78
CA GLY A 90 -28.48 3.05 35.50
C GLY A 90 -29.11 1.81 34.83
N GLY A 91 -28.35 0.72 34.80
CA GLY A 91 -28.82 -0.62 34.48
C GLY A 91 -27.67 -1.63 34.51
N ALA A 92 -27.78 -2.62 35.40
CA ALA A 92 -26.75 -3.61 35.71
C ALA A 92 -26.15 -4.33 34.48
N THR A 93 -24.85 -4.14 34.25
CA THR A 93 -24.02 -5.00 33.40
C THR A 93 -23.21 -5.95 34.27
N GLU A 94 -23.29 -7.25 33.96
CA GLU A 94 -22.60 -8.33 34.68
C GLU A 94 -21.09 -8.09 34.86
N PRO A 95 -20.52 -8.44 36.03
CA PRO A 95 -19.11 -8.26 36.31
C PRO A 95 -18.30 -9.37 35.62
N GLY A 96 -17.76 -9.09 34.43
CA GLY A 96 -16.77 -9.99 33.82
C GLY A 96 -16.58 -9.85 32.31
N ALA A 97 -17.50 -9.21 31.59
CA ALA A 97 -17.33 -8.96 30.17
C ALA A 97 -16.45 -7.73 29.97
N ASN A 98 -15.16 -7.95 29.68
CA ASN A 98 -14.26 -6.87 29.27
C ASN A 98 -14.83 -6.20 28.01
N PRO A 99 -15.29 -4.93 28.06
CA PRO A 99 -15.89 -4.25 26.90
C PRO A 99 -14.91 -4.14 25.73
N PHE A 100 -13.61 -4.15 26.03
CA PHE A 100 -12.53 -4.21 25.06
C PHE A 100 -12.48 -5.53 24.28
N ALA A 101 -12.84 -6.67 24.90
CA ALA A 101 -12.90 -7.96 24.21
C ALA A 101 -14.08 -8.03 23.23
N ALA A 102 -15.23 -7.46 23.60
CA ALA A 102 -16.38 -7.34 22.70
C ALA A 102 -16.08 -6.40 21.51
N ALA A 103 -15.36 -5.30 21.75
CA ALA A 103 -14.93 -4.40 20.69
C ALA A 103 -13.87 -5.02 19.77
N ALA A 104 -12.91 -5.80 20.32
CA ALA A 104 -11.90 -6.51 19.54
C ALA A 104 -12.50 -7.64 18.67
N ALA A 105 -13.57 -8.28 19.13
CA ALA A 105 -14.29 -9.28 18.33
C ALA A 105 -14.99 -8.68 17.09
N MET A 106 -15.36 -7.40 17.15
CA MET A 106 -16.01 -6.65 16.07
C MET A 106 -15.01 -6.14 15.00
N TRP A 107 -13.70 -6.34 15.18
CA TRP A 107 -12.71 -5.84 14.21
C TRP A 107 -12.73 -6.65 12.90
N PRO A 108 -12.67 -6.00 11.72
CA PRO A 108 -12.75 -6.68 10.42
C PRO A 108 -11.67 -7.75 10.22
N TRP A 109 -10.48 -7.52 10.77
CA TRP A 109 -9.35 -8.44 10.69
C TRP A 109 -9.51 -9.70 11.56
N ASN A 110 -10.24 -9.59 12.67
CA ASN A 110 -10.53 -10.73 13.54
C ASN A 110 -11.48 -11.74 12.86
N LEU A 111 -12.42 -11.24 12.05
CA LEU A 111 -13.33 -12.08 11.26
C LEU A 111 -12.59 -12.88 10.17
N MET A 112 -11.57 -12.28 9.52
CA MET A 112 -10.71 -12.99 8.56
C MET A 112 -9.83 -14.06 9.22
N GLY A 113 -9.31 -13.81 10.43
CA GLY A 113 -8.56 -14.81 11.19
C GLY A 113 -9.42 -15.99 11.64
N ALA A 114 -10.67 -15.75 12.02
CA ALA A 114 -11.63 -16.79 12.39
C ALA A 114 -12.04 -17.68 11.19
N GLN A 115 -12.15 -17.11 9.99
CA GLN A 115 -12.43 -17.87 8.76
C GLN A 115 -11.26 -18.77 8.36
N ALA A 116 -10.00 -18.33 8.55
CA ALA A 116 -8.81 -19.12 8.27
C ALA A 116 -8.60 -20.29 9.27
N ALA A 117 -9.12 -20.17 10.49
CA ALA A 117 -9.11 -21.24 11.48
C ALA A 117 -10.27 -22.25 11.30
N ALA A 118 -11.28 -21.92 10.48
CA ALA A 118 -12.46 -22.73 10.25
C ALA A 118 -12.40 -23.61 8.98
N THR A 119 -11.25 -23.72 8.31
CA THR A 119 -11.04 -24.79 7.32
C THR A 119 -10.97 -26.13 8.06
N PRO A 120 -11.93 -27.05 7.87
CA PRO A 120 -11.79 -28.40 8.40
C PRO A 120 -10.59 -29.04 7.70
N ALA A 121 -9.61 -29.49 8.48
CA ALA A 121 -8.53 -30.31 7.97
C ALA A 121 -9.15 -31.53 7.25
N PRO A 122 -8.75 -31.84 6.00
CA PRO A 122 -9.25 -33.04 5.34
C PRO A 122 -8.74 -34.24 6.15
N ALA A 123 -9.68 -34.99 6.71
CA ALA A 123 -9.40 -36.26 7.36
C ALA A 123 -8.68 -37.15 6.34
N THR A 124 -7.43 -37.49 6.65
CA THR A 124 -6.64 -38.50 5.95
C THR A 124 -7.36 -39.84 6.06
N PRO A 125 -7.87 -40.44 4.96
CA PRO A 125 -8.29 -41.83 4.99
C PRO A 125 -7.01 -42.68 5.03
N ALA A 126 -6.95 -43.51 6.06
CA ALA A 126 -5.88 -44.45 6.32
C ALA A 126 -5.61 -45.37 5.12
N GLU A 127 -4.32 -45.51 4.86
CA GLU A 127 -3.59 -46.63 4.27
C GLU A 127 -4.38 -47.95 4.15
N ALA A 128 -4.66 -48.37 2.90
CA ALA A 128 -4.89 -49.76 2.55
C ALA A 128 -3.74 -50.21 1.63
N LYS A 129 -2.93 -51.12 2.16
CA LYS A 129 -1.81 -51.77 1.46
C LYS A 129 -2.28 -52.71 0.35
N GLU A 130 -1.37 -52.87 -0.61
CA GLU A 130 -1.13 -54.06 -1.45
C GLU A 130 -2.03 -54.24 -2.68
N GLY A 131 -1.55 -54.41 -3.91
CA GLY A 131 -0.20 -54.61 -4.44
C GLY A 131 -0.23 -54.69 -5.98
N ALA A 132 0.90 -55.09 -6.56
CA ALA A 132 1.12 -55.45 -7.98
C ALA A 132 1.54 -54.35 -8.99
N ARG A 133 2.87 -54.11 -9.00
CA ARG A 133 3.78 -54.40 -10.13
C ARG A 133 3.56 -53.66 -11.47
N GLY A 134 4.51 -52.77 -11.81
CA GLY A 134 4.63 -52.22 -13.15
C GLY A 134 5.86 -51.33 -13.34
N THR A 135 7.02 -51.96 -13.53
CA THR A 135 8.30 -51.36 -13.90
C THR A 135 8.22 -50.36 -15.07
N ARG A 136 8.74 -49.14 -14.90
CA ARG A 136 9.36 -48.39 -16.01
C ARG A 136 10.49 -47.49 -15.52
N ARG A 137 11.72 -48.00 -15.74
CA ARG A 137 13.00 -47.32 -15.55
C ARG A 137 13.11 -46.08 -16.46
N LYS A 138 13.66 -45.01 -15.89
CA LYS A 138 14.19 -43.82 -16.55
C LYS A 138 15.45 -44.19 -17.36
N PRO A 139 15.58 -43.83 -18.64
CA PRO A 139 16.87 -43.85 -19.29
C PRO A 139 17.61 -42.54 -18.98
N ALA A 140 18.80 -42.67 -18.40
CA ALA A 140 19.86 -41.70 -18.56
C ALA A 140 20.46 -41.90 -19.96
N THR A 141 20.79 -40.82 -20.67
CA THR A 141 21.78 -40.88 -21.74
C THR A 141 22.59 -39.59 -21.75
N ASP A 142 23.86 -39.81 -21.48
CA ASP A 142 25.01 -38.96 -21.61
C ASP A 142 25.41 -38.91 -23.10
N LYS A 143 25.69 -37.72 -23.64
CA LYS A 143 26.63 -37.46 -24.75
C LYS A 143 26.83 -35.96 -24.97
#